data_AF-A0A7S2PYN8-F1
#
_entry.id   AF-A0A7S2PYN8-F1
#
_cell.length_a   1.000
_cell.length_b   1.000
_cell.length_c   1.000
_cell.angle_alpha   90.00
_cell.angle_beta   90.00
_cell.angle_gamma   90.00
#
_symmetry.space_group_name_H-M   'P 1'
#
loop_
_entity.id
_entity.type
_entity.pdbx_description
1 polymer ?
#
loop_
_entity_poly.entity_id
_entity_poly.type
_entity_poly.pdbx_seq_one_letter_code
_entity_poly.pdbx_strand_id
1 'polypeptide(L)'
;GQGGVGPDPDRTVRASAAQALGGIGGEPGVACLTRVLMGRESADRDKEYQVRKEAAFALGRICSGSSVGALVQALKVEDSEKVRASVYQGLRLALDHYRKELPMDV
;
A
#
# COMPACT_ATOMS: atom_id res chain seq x y z
N GLY A 1 -33.50 11.35 -9.12
CA GLY A 1 -32.30 10.50 -9.03
C GLY A 1 -31.09 11.34 -9.34
N GLN A 2 -30.12 11.42 -8.44
CA GLN A 2 -28.83 12.04 -8.72
C GLN A 2 -27.73 11.08 -8.24
N GLY A 3 -27.28 10.20 -9.13
CA GLY A 3 -26.14 9.32 -8.93
C GLY A 3 -24.91 9.96 -9.56
N GLY A 4 -24.35 10.97 -8.90
CA GLY A 4 -23.08 11.57 -9.28
C GLY A 4 -21.93 10.65 -8.90
N VAL A 5 -21.49 9.80 -9.84
CA VAL A 5 -20.23 9.06 -9.74
C VAL A 5 -19.07 10.02 -10.07
N GLY A 6 -18.80 10.96 -9.16
CA GLY A 6 -17.58 11.75 -9.18
C GLY A 6 -16.46 11.05 -8.39
N PRO A 7 -15.18 11.33 -8.68
CA PRO A 7 -14.09 10.91 -7.81
C PRO A 7 -14.37 11.47 -6.40
N ASP A 8 -14.46 10.56 -5.43
CA ASP A 8 -14.68 10.89 -4.04
C ASP A 8 -13.45 11.68 -3.55
N PRO A 9 -13.60 12.98 -3.23
CA PRO A 9 -12.46 13.85 -2.94
C PRO A 9 -11.66 13.35 -1.74
N ASP A 10 -12.31 12.76 -0.74
CA ASP A 10 -11.65 12.13 0.41
C ASP A 10 -10.71 10.99 -0.02
N ARG A 11 -11.09 10.20 -1.03
CA ARG A 11 -10.23 9.11 -1.53
C ARG A 11 -9.01 9.61 -2.25
N THR A 12 -9.16 10.64 -3.08
CA THR A 12 -8.03 11.26 -3.77
C THR A 12 -7.05 11.82 -2.76
N VAL A 13 -7.53 12.52 -1.74
CA VAL A 13 -6.71 13.07 -0.65
C VAL A 13 -5.98 11.95 0.11
N ARG A 14 -6.68 10.86 0.45
CA ARG A 14 -6.08 9.69 1.14
C ARG A 14 -5.03 8.96 0.31
N ALA A 15 -5.27 8.78 -0.99
CA ALA A 15 -4.29 8.16 -1.88
C ALA A 15 -3.02 9.02 -1.99
N SER A 16 -3.18 10.33 -2.16
CA SER A 16 -2.05 11.28 -2.15
C SER A 16 -1.31 11.29 -0.83
N ALA A 17 -2.02 11.20 0.30
CA ALA A 17 -1.40 11.09 1.62
C ALA A 17 -0.60 9.79 1.76
N ALA A 18 -1.14 8.66 1.31
CA ALA A 18 -0.42 7.38 1.30
C ALA A 18 0.84 7.46 0.43
N GLN A 19 0.75 8.09 -0.75
CA GLN A 19 1.91 8.30 -1.62
C GLN A 19 2.97 9.19 -0.95
N ALA A 20 2.57 10.29 -0.32
CA ALA A 20 3.46 11.19 0.39
C ALA A 20 4.17 10.48 1.56
N LEU A 21 3.43 9.69 2.36
CA LEU A 21 3.99 8.88 3.44
C LEU A 21 5.00 7.83 2.91
N GLY A 22 4.72 7.23 1.75
CA GLY A 22 5.67 6.34 1.07
C GLY A 22 6.96 7.03 0.63
N GLY A 23 6.88 8.31 0.26
CA GLY A 23 8.03 9.13 -0.12
C GLY A 23 8.84 9.64 1.07
N ILE A 24 8.18 9.97 2.18
CA ILE A 24 8.84 10.40 3.43
C ILE A 24 9.53 9.22 4.12
N GLY A 25 8.89 8.05 4.10
CA GLY A 25 9.38 6.86 4.79
C GLY A 25 9.29 6.94 6.32
N GLY A 26 9.97 6.02 6.99
CA GLY A 26 10.01 5.92 8.45
C GLY A 26 8.85 5.15 9.09
N GLU A 27 9.05 4.71 10.35
CA GLU A 27 8.10 3.93 11.14
C GLU A 27 6.67 4.53 11.22
N PRO A 28 6.46 5.83 11.46
CA PRO A 28 5.10 6.38 11.51
C PRO A 28 4.39 6.34 10.14
N GLY A 29 5.15 6.48 9.04
CA GLY A 29 4.63 6.29 7.69
C GLY A 29 4.18 4.85 7.47
N VAL A 30 5.00 3.88 7.88
CA VAL A 30 4.68 2.44 7.81
C VAL A 30 3.41 2.11 8.60
N ALA A 31 3.29 2.58 9.84
CA ALA A 31 2.12 2.30 10.68
C ALA A 31 0.82 2.84 10.06
N CYS A 32 0.84 4.08 9.56
CA CYS A 32 -0.31 4.67 8.88
C CYS A 32 -0.69 3.91 7.61
N LEU A 33 0.29 3.61 6.74
CA LEU A 33 0.05 2.86 5.50
C LEU A 33 -0.46 1.45 5.76
N THR A 34 0.04 0.81 6.80
CA THR A 34 -0.37 -0.52 7.26
C THR A 34 -1.84 -0.51 7.67
N ARG A 35 -2.27 0.51 8.41
CA ARG A 35 -3.69 0.68 8.78
C ARG A 35 -4.56 0.94 7.57
N VAL A 36 -4.10 1.72 6.60
CA VAL A 36 -4.84 1.97 5.35
C VAL A 36 -4.98 0.68 4.53
N LEU A 37 -3.91 -0.10 4.40
CA LEU A 37 -3.91 -1.35 3.65
C LEU A 37 -4.83 -2.40 4.28
N MET A 38 -4.81 -2.54 5.61
CA MET A 38 -5.65 -3.51 6.33
C MET A 38 -7.03 -2.96 6.69
N GLY A 39 -7.27 -1.67 6.47
CA GLY A 39 -8.51 -0.98 6.78
C GLY A 39 -9.68 -1.56 5.99
N ARG A 40 -10.70 -2.00 6.70
CA ARG A 40 -11.98 -2.47 6.14
C ARG A 40 -13.12 -1.49 6.44
N GLU A 41 -12.78 -0.26 6.81
CA GLU A 41 -13.69 0.70 7.42
C GLU A 41 -14.71 1.28 6.42
N SER A 42 -14.49 1.21 5.10
CA SER A 42 -15.56 1.59 4.15
C SER A 42 -16.50 0.44 3.78
N ALA A 43 -17.79 0.79 3.76
CA ALA A 43 -18.86 -0.01 3.20
C ALA A 43 -18.68 -0.30 1.69
N ASP A 44 -17.91 0.52 0.96
CA ASP A 44 -17.70 0.38 -0.49
C ASP A 44 -16.29 -0.14 -0.81
N ARG A 45 -16.11 -1.46 -0.72
CA ARG A 45 -14.82 -2.13 -0.92
C ARG A 45 -14.23 -1.89 -2.31
N ASP A 46 -15.07 -1.83 -3.34
CA ASP A 46 -14.69 -1.60 -4.74
C ASP A 46 -14.27 -0.16 -5.01
N LYS A 47 -14.59 0.77 -4.11
CA LYS A 47 -14.15 2.15 -4.24
C LYS A 47 -12.88 2.46 -3.45
N GLU A 48 -12.61 1.69 -2.40
CA GLU A 48 -11.40 1.84 -1.60
C GLU A 48 -10.18 1.08 -2.12
N TYR A 49 -10.34 0.18 -3.11
CA TYR A 49 -9.20 -0.60 -3.61
C TYR A 49 -8.06 0.32 -4.08
N GLN A 50 -8.36 1.49 -4.66
CA GLN A 50 -7.35 2.42 -5.18
C GLN A 50 -6.43 2.93 -4.06
N VAL A 51 -7.00 3.26 -2.90
CA VAL A 51 -6.26 3.76 -1.74
C VAL A 51 -5.42 2.63 -1.12
N ARG A 52 -5.98 1.42 -1.01
CA ARG A 52 -5.23 0.23 -0.54
C ARG A 52 -4.09 -0.15 -1.47
N LYS A 53 -4.28 -0.06 -2.79
CA LYS A 53 -3.22 -0.27 -3.79
C LYS A 53 -2.06 0.70 -3.60
N GLU A 54 -2.36 1.99 -3.42
CA GLU A 54 -1.32 3.00 -3.21
C GLU A 54 -0.57 2.76 -1.89
N ALA A 55 -1.28 2.35 -0.84
CA ALA A 55 -0.65 1.99 0.43
C ALA A 55 0.29 0.78 0.31
N ALA A 56 -0.11 -0.26 -0.41
CA ALA A 56 0.76 -1.41 -0.69
C ALA A 56 2.01 -1.02 -1.49
N PHE A 57 1.86 -0.15 -2.49
CA PHE A 57 2.97 0.34 -3.29
C PHE A 57 3.94 1.19 -2.46
N ALA A 58 3.40 2.11 -1.64
CA ALA A 58 4.16 2.95 -0.73
C ALA A 58 4.96 2.11 0.29
N LEU A 59 4.35 1.09 0.91
CA LEU A 59 5.04 0.16 1.80
C LEU A 59 6.19 -0.56 1.10
N GLY A 60 5.99 -1.00 -0.15
CA GLY A 60 7.04 -1.60 -0.97
C GLY A 60 8.22 -0.68 -1.25
N ARG A 61 7.95 0.62 -1.47
CA ARG A 61 8.99 1.64 -1.67
C ARG A 61 9.77 1.98 -0.40
N ILE A 62 9.12 1.95 0.76
CA ILE A 62 9.80 2.18 2.05
C ILE A 62 10.82 1.08 2.32
N CYS A 63 10.56 -0.16 1.88
CA CYS A 63 11.51 -1.27 1.95
C CYS A 63 12.12 -1.51 3.35
N SER A 64 11.31 -1.32 4.41
CA SER A 64 11.68 -1.67 5.78
C SER A 64 11.15 -3.05 6.16
N GLY A 65 11.79 -3.72 7.13
CA GLY A 65 11.30 -4.99 7.69
C GLY A 65 9.85 -4.90 8.18
N SER A 66 9.47 -3.78 8.81
CA SER A 66 8.09 -3.50 9.22
C SER A 66 7.13 -3.43 8.02
N SER A 67 7.56 -2.80 6.92
CA SER A 67 6.76 -2.71 5.69
C SER A 67 6.56 -4.06 5.02
N VAL A 68 7.62 -4.87 4.94
CA VAL A 68 7.54 -6.23 4.39
C VAL A 68 6.63 -7.10 5.25
N GLY A 69 6.75 -7.01 6.57
CA GLY A 69 5.84 -7.70 7.50
C GLY A 69 4.38 -7.34 7.28
N ALA A 70 4.08 -6.03 7.12
CA ALA A 70 2.73 -5.56 6.83
C ALA A 70 2.19 -6.08 5.49
N LEU A 71 3.01 -6.07 4.43
CA LEU A 71 2.62 -6.62 3.12
C LEU A 71 2.36 -8.13 3.18
N VAL A 72 3.19 -8.90 3.88
CA VAL A 72 2.98 -10.34 4.08
C VAL A 72 1.71 -10.62 4.87
N GLN A 73 1.42 -9.82 5.91
CA GLN A 73 0.18 -9.95 6.66
C GLN A 73 -1.04 -9.64 5.78
N ALA A 74 -0.97 -8.60 4.96
CA ALA A 74 -2.04 -8.24 4.03
C ALA A 74 -2.37 -9.37 3.05
N LEU A 75 -1.40 -10.12 2.54
CA LEU A 75 -1.66 -11.30 1.68
C LEU A 75 -2.50 -12.39 2.36
N LYS A 76 -2.47 -12.48 3.69
CA LYS A 76 -3.22 -13.51 4.44
C LYS A 76 -4.66 -13.11 4.71
N VAL A 77 -4.96 -11.81 4.76
CA VAL A 77 -6.25 -11.27 5.21
C VAL A 77 -7.02 -10.54 4.10
N GLU A 78 -6.37 -10.19 2.99
CA GLU A 78 -6.99 -9.50 1.87
C GLU A 78 -7.67 -10.48 0.92
N ASP A 79 -8.97 -10.27 0.72
CA ASP A 79 -9.82 -11.08 -0.16
C ASP A 79 -9.80 -10.55 -1.61
N SER A 80 -9.47 -9.26 -1.81
CA SER A 80 -9.49 -8.62 -3.12
C SER A 80 -8.26 -8.98 -3.95
N GLU A 81 -8.45 -9.69 -5.07
CA GLU A 81 -7.37 -10.01 -6.01
C GLU A 81 -6.63 -8.77 -6.53
N LYS A 82 -7.35 -7.67 -6.75
CA LYS A 82 -6.78 -6.38 -7.19
C LYS A 82 -5.78 -5.84 -6.17
N VAL A 83 -6.11 -5.90 -4.89
CA VAL A 83 -5.23 -5.42 -3.81
C VAL A 83 -4.09 -6.40 -3.59
N ARG A 84 -4.35 -7.71 -3.61
CA ARG A 84 -3.30 -8.75 -3.54
C ARG A 84 -2.25 -8.58 -4.64
N ALA A 85 -2.66 -8.32 -5.88
CA ALA A 85 -1.73 -8.04 -6.97
C ALA A 85 -0.80 -6.85 -6.66
N SER A 86 -1.34 -5.78 -6.07
CA SER A 86 -0.52 -4.64 -5.63
C SER A 86 0.37 -4.94 -4.43
N VAL A 87 -0.09 -5.79 -3.50
CA VAL A 87 0.76 -6.26 -2.40
C VAL A 87 1.94 -7.09 -2.93
N TYR A 88 1.72 -7.97 -3.90
CA TYR A 88 2.81 -8.68 -4.60
C TYR A 88 3.76 -7.70 -5.31
N GLN A 89 3.23 -6.66 -5.96
CA GLN A 89 4.08 -5.63 -6.56
C GLN A 89 4.91 -4.89 -5.50
N GLY A 90 4.32 -4.56 -4.35
CA GLY A 90 5.01 -3.94 -3.22
C GLY A 90 6.16 -4.82 -2.70
N LEU A 91 5.91 -6.11 -2.51
CA LEU A 91 6.94 -7.08 -2.10
C LEU A 91 8.07 -7.21 -3.14
N ARG A 92 7.72 -7.22 -4.44
CA ARG A 92 8.70 -7.25 -5.52
C ARG A 92 9.57 -6.00 -5.52
N LEU A 93 8.99 -4.82 -5.27
CA LEU A 93 9.73 -3.56 -5.17
C LEU A 93 10.70 -3.59 -3.99
N ALA A 94 10.25 -4.05 -2.83
CA ALA A 94 11.12 -4.22 -1.67
C ALA A 94 12.28 -5.19 -1.98
N LEU A 95 12.01 -6.31 -2.65
CA LEU A 95 13.07 -7.25 -3.05
C LEU A 95 14.06 -6.64 -4.06
N ASP A 96 13.58 -5.84 -5.01
CA ASP A 96 14.44 -5.14 -5.98
C ASP A 96 15.36 -4.13 -5.29
N HIS A 97 14.84 -3.42 -4.28
CA HIS A 97 15.63 -2.55 -3.42
C HIS A 97 16.70 -3.34 -2.66
N TYR A 98 16.33 -4.42 -1.95
CA TYR A 98 17.31 -5.27 -1.26
C TYR A 98 18.38 -5.86 -2.19
N ARG A 99 18.02 -6.21 -3.43
CA ARG A 99 18.98 -6.72 -4.43
C ARG A 99 19.98 -5.66 -4.90
N LYS A 100 19.58 -4.39 -4.98
CA LYS A 100 20.47 -3.29 -5.37
C LYS A 100 21.45 -2.90 -4.26
N GLU A 101 21.10 -3.19 -3.01
CA GLU A 101 21.94 -2.90 -1.83
C GLU A 101 22.93 -4.03 -1.50
N LEU A 102 22.81 -5.20 -2.14
CA LEU A 102 23.81 -6.26 -2.05
C LEU A 102 24.95 -5.97 -3.05
N PRO A 103 26.19 -5.73 -2.60
CA PRO A 103 27.33 -5.74 -3.51
C PRO A 103 27.46 -7.15 -4.10
N MET A 104 27.34 -7.23 -5.42
CA MET A 104 27.61 -8.47 -6.17
C MET A 104 29.13 -8.68 -6.20
N ASP A 105 29.71 -9.15 -5.10
CA ASP A 105 31.08 -9.66 -5.06
C ASP A 105 31.13 -10.85 -4.09
N VAL A 106 30.83 -12.04 -4.61
CA VAL A 106 31.23 -13.36 -4.10
C VAL A 106 31.46 -14.32 -5.26
#